data_AF-K1YE25-F1
#
_entry.id   AF-K1YE25-F1
#
_cell.length_a   1.000
_cell.length_b   1.000
_cell.length_c   1.000
_cell.angle_alpha   90.00
_cell.angle_beta   90.00
_cell.angle_gamma   90.00
#
_symmetry.space_group_name_H-M   'P 1'
#
loop_
_entity.id
_entity.type
_entity.pdbx_description
1 polymer ?
#
loop_
_entity_poly.entity_id
_entity_poly.type
_entity_poly.pdbx_seq_one_letter_code
_entity_poly.pdbx_strand_id
1 'polypeptide(L)'
;MYKFSKNGRFIGCSNYPTCDYLENITTPEAEDRLAELKAEHEGKECPAGGTIVVKTGRFGPFLASSLYPEVKWIGKIQDKKLSALEEKHGGATCDKCGEGIMHVKSSKRGPFLACSAYPECKNAKNLPKEEPGEE
;
A
#
# COMPACT_ATOMS: atom_id res chain seq x y z
N MET A 1 -18.03 -2.72 -26.80
CA MET A 1 -17.02 -3.74 -27.19
C MET A 1 -16.02 -3.92 -26.06
N TYR A 2 -15.81 -5.17 -25.66
CA TYR A 2 -14.90 -5.51 -24.58
C TYR A 2 -13.44 -5.53 -25.08
N LYS A 3 -12.54 -4.77 -24.44
CA LYS A 3 -11.15 -4.58 -24.87
C LYS A 3 -10.18 -4.63 -23.67
N PHE A 4 -8.92 -4.95 -23.94
CA PHE A 4 -7.86 -5.02 -22.92
C PHE A 4 -6.86 -3.88 -23.11
N SER A 5 -6.48 -3.23 -22.02
CA SER A 5 -5.40 -2.23 -21.97
C SER A 5 -4.36 -2.59 -20.90
N LYS A 6 -3.26 -1.84 -20.82
CA LYS A 6 -2.22 -1.99 -19.77
C LYS A 6 -2.79 -1.87 -18.34
N ASN A 7 -3.89 -1.13 -18.19
CA ASN A 7 -4.56 -0.89 -16.91
C ASN A 7 -5.74 -1.84 -16.64
N GLY A 8 -5.97 -2.84 -17.50
CA GLY A 8 -6.99 -3.87 -17.29
C GLY A 8 -8.07 -3.94 -18.37
N ARG A 9 -9.15 -4.64 -18.01
CA ARG A 9 -10.37 -4.88 -18.81
C ARG A 9 -11.20 -3.58 -18.88
N PHE A 10 -11.59 -3.16 -20.08
CA PHE A 10 -12.46 -1.98 -20.25
C PHE A 10 -13.53 -2.20 -21.32
N ILE A 11 -14.65 -1.50 -21.19
CA ILE A 11 -15.72 -1.43 -22.19
C ILE A 11 -15.49 -0.17 -23.00
N GLY A 12 -15.23 -0.32 -24.30
CA GLY A 12 -15.17 0.80 -25.23
C GLY A 12 -16.34 0.77 -26.20
N CYS A 13 -16.80 1.93 -26.67
CA CYS A 13 -17.82 1.99 -27.72
C CYS A 13 -17.33 1.28 -29.00
N SER A 14 -18.23 0.56 -29.68
CA SER A 14 -17.90 -0.12 -30.94
C SER A 14 -17.63 0.88 -32.08
N ASN A 15 -18.11 2.12 -31.96
CA ASN A 15 -18.00 3.17 -32.99
C ASN A 15 -16.83 4.14 -32.78
N TYR A 16 -15.75 3.68 -32.15
CA TYR A 16 -14.50 4.43 -32.03
C TYR A 16 -13.86 4.59 -33.43
N PRO A 17 -13.50 5.80 -33.91
CA PRO A 17 -13.17 7.02 -33.16
C PRO A 17 -14.27 8.10 -33.07
N THR A 18 -15.48 7.84 -33.56
CA THR A 18 -16.59 8.82 -33.51
C THR A 18 -17.28 8.90 -32.14
N CYS A 19 -17.09 7.89 -31.29
CA CYS A 19 -17.54 7.87 -29.90
C CYS A 19 -16.39 7.43 -28.99
N ASP A 20 -16.02 8.28 -28.03
CA ASP A 20 -14.88 8.10 -27.10
C ASP A 20 -15.28 7.51 -25.74
N TYR A 21 -16.46 6.88 -25.64
CA TYR A 21 -16.89 6.27 -24.38
C TYR A 21 -15.97 5.11 -23.99
N LEU A 22 -15.40 5.21 -22.79
CA LEU A 22 -14.50 4.25 -22.17
C LEU A 22 -14.88 4.09 -20.68
N GLU A 23 -15.20 2.86 -20.28
CA GLU A 23 -15.47 2.50 -18.88
C GLU A 23 -14.54 1.39 -18.44
N ASN A 24 -13.88 1.55 -17.29
CA ASN A 24 -13.05 0.53 -16.67
C ASN A 24 -13.93 -0.46 -15.91
N ILE A 25 -13.81 -1.76 -16.24
CA ILE A 25 -14.46 -2.78 -15.43
C ILE A 25 -13.51 -3.06 -14.26
N THR A 26 -13.81 -2.47 -13.10
CA THR A 26 -13.21 -2.89 -11.83
C THR A 26 -13.77 -4.25 -11.45
N THR A 27 -12.93 -5.15 -10.95
CA THR A 27 -13.44 -6.36 -10.31
C THR A 27 -14.15 -5.95 -9.02
N PRO A 28 -15.27 -6.61 -8.65
CA PRO A 28 -16.00 -6.28 -7.43
C PRO A 28 -15.12 -6.34 -6.17
N GLU A 29 -14.13 -7.25 -6.14
CA GLU A 29 -13.12 -7.35 -5.08
C GLU A 29 -12.25 -6.08 -4.94
N ALA A 30 -11.96 -5.39 -6.04
CA ALA A 30 -11.15 -4.17 -6.01
C ALA A 30 -11.95 -2.97 -5.51
N GLU A 31 -13.25 -2.92 -5.79
CA GLU A 31 -14.17 -1.90 -5.27
C GLU A 31 -14.42 -2.10 -3.77
N ASP A 32 -14.65 -3.33 -3.33
CA ASP A 32 -14.82 -3.68 -1.92
C ASP A 32 -13.60 -3.27 -1.09
N ARG A 33 -12.41 -3.68 -1.52
CA ARG A 33 -11.14 -3.26 -0.90
C ARG A 33 -11.02 -1.73 -0.85
N LEU A 34 -11.39 -1.02 -1.92
CA LEU A 34 -11.34 0.45 -1.92
C LEU A 34 -12.34 1.05 -0.91
N ALA A 35 -13.54 0.48 -0.80
CA ALA A 35 -14.56 0.92 0.14
C ALA A 35 -14.09 0.75 1.59
N GLU A 36 -13.49 -0.40 1.93
CA GLU A 36 -12.92 -0.65 3.27
C GLU A 36 -11.84 0.37 3.64
N LEU A 37 -10.89 0.59 2.73
CA LEU A 37 -9.79 1.53 2.94
C LEU A 37 -10.30 2.96 3.11
N LYS A 38 -11.31 3.34 2.31
CA LYS A 38 -11.97 4.65 2.40
C LYS A 38 -12.64 4.83 3.76
N ALA A 39 -13.38 3.83 4.24
CA ALA A 39 -14.04 3.89 5.54
C ALA A 39 -13.08 4.06 6.73
N GLU A 40 -11.88 3.46 6.68
CA GLU A 40 -10.94 3.49 7.81
C GLU A 40 -10.08 4.77 7.88
N HIS A 41 -9.87 5.45 6.75
CA HIS A 41 -8.90 6.55 6.66
C HIS A 41 -9.48 7.88 6.19
N GLU A 42 -10.65 7.89 5.57
CA GLU A 42 -11.32 9.11 5.15
C GLU A 42 -11.83 9.86 6.38
N GLY A 43 -11.44 11.12 6.54
CA GLY A 43 -11.87 11.95 7.68
C GLY A 43 -10.80 12.22 8.74
N LYS A 44 -9.65 11.52 8.71
CA LYS A 44 -8.53 11.82 9.62
C LYS A 44 -7.88 13.17 9.26
N GLU A 45 -7.45 13.91 10.28
CA GLU A 45 -6.76 15.19 10.12
C GLU A 45 -5.36 14.93 9.53
N CYS A 46 -5.02 15.65 8.47
CA CYS A 46 -3.69 15.59 7.91
C CYS A 46 -2.73 16.44 8.77
N PRO A 47 -1.52 15.96 9.10
CA PRO A 47 -0.52 16.76 9.82
C PRO A 47 -0.08 18.02 9.07
N ALA A 48 -0.32 18.08 7.75
CA ALA A 48 -0.03 19.23 6.89
C ALA A 48 -1.27 20.09 6.57
N GLY A 49 -2.41 19.81 7.20
CA GLY A 49 -3.69 20.49 6.95
C GLY A 49 -4.59 19.78 5.94
N GLY A 50 -5.90 19.84 6.19
CA GLY A 50 -6.94 19.21 5.38
C GLY A 50 -7.36 17.82 5.87
N THR A 51 -8.31 17.22 5.16
CA THR A 51 -8.84 15.89 5.44
C THR A 51 -8.13 14.86 4.58
N ILE A 52 -7.83 13.70 5.14
CA ILE A 52 -7.26 12.59 4.37
C ILE A 52 -8.36 11.98 3.48
N VAL A 53 -8.03 11.79 2.19
CA VAL A 53 -8.84 11.09 1.19
C VAL A 53 -8.08 9.90 0.64
N VAL A 54 -8.78 8.79 0.41
CA VAL A 54 -8.19 7.59 -0.22
C VAL A 54 -8.38 7.68 -1.73
N LYS A 55 -7.28 7.63 -2.49
CA LYS A 55 -7.30 7.59 -3.95
C LYS A 55 -6.66 6.31 -4.46
N THR A 56 -7.12 5.82 -5.61
CA THR A 56 -6.49 4.67 -6.29
C THR A 56 -5.48 5.15 -7.32
N GLY A 57 -4.32 4.49 -7.36
CA GLY A 57 -3.28 4.71 -8.37
C GLY A 57 -2.68 3.41 -8.89
N ARG A 58 -1.68 3.52 -9.77
CA ARG A 58 -0.97 2.36 -10.35
C ARG A 58 -0.35 1.45 -9.29
N PHE A 59 0.11 2.04 -8.18
CA PHE A 59 0.80 1.33 -7.10
C PHE A 59 -0.16 0.87 -5.99
N GLY A 60 -1.47 0.99 -6.19
CA GLY A 60 -2.50 0.69 -5.20
C GLY A 60 -3.17 1.94 -4.62
N PRO A 61 -4.05 1.76 -3.63
CA PRO A 61 -4.65 2.87 -2.91
C PRO A 61 -3.59 3.62 -2.09
N PHE A 62 -3.76 4.94 -1.94
CA PHE A 62 -2.89 5.80 -1.15
C PHE A 62 -3.69 6.88 -0.43
N LEU A 63 -3.12 7.43 0.65
CA LEU A 63 -3.69 8.56 1.38
C LEU A 63 -3.19 9.86 0.76
N ALA A 64 -4.11 10.76 0.43
CA ALA A 64 -3.80 12.11 -0.05
C ALA A 64 -4.53 13.14 0.80
N SER A 65 -4.01 14.37 0.87
CA SER A 65 -4.79 15.49 1.43
C SER A 65 -5.90 15.91 0.45
N SER A 66 -7.06 16.31 0.99
CA SER A 66 -8.17 16.87 0.23
C SER A 66 -7.82 18.19 -0.45
N LEU A 67 -6.88 18.95 0.12
CA LEU A 67 -6.37 20.22 -0.40
C LEU A 67 -5.23 20.03 -1.42
N TYR A 68 -5.07 18.84 -1.98
CA TYR A 68 -4.15 18.66 -3.11
C TYR A 68 -4.68 19.45 -4.33
N PRO A 69 -3.93 20.38 -4.94
CA PRO A 69 -2.46 20.46 -5.01
C PRO A 69 -1.75 21.45 -4.06
N GLU A 70 -2.48 22.16 -3.21
CA GLU A 70 -1.92 23.15 -2.26
C GLU A 70 -1.11 22.47 -1.16
N VAL A 71 -1.61 21.34 -0.64
CA VAL A 71 -0.90 20.49 0.32
C VAL A 71 -0.53 19.16 -0.35
N LYS A 72 0.74 19.03 -0.76
CA LYS A 72 1.28 17.83 -1.43
C LYS A 72 1.71 16.74 -0.46
N TRP A 73 0.85 16.43 0.51
CA TRP A 73 1.10 15.33 1.44
C TRP A 73 0.54 14.01 0.91
N ILE A 74 1.39 12.98 0.92
CA ILE A 74 1.02 11.60 0.56
C ILE A 74 1.37 10.69 1.74
N GLY A 75 0.36 10.06 2.32
CA GLY A 75 0.50 9.06 3.36
C GLY A 75 0.55 7.64 2.79
N LYS A 76 1.30 6.77 3.45
CA LYS A 76 1.28 5.33 3.16
C LYS A 76 0.16 4.68 3.96
N ILE A 77 -0.59 3.78 3.32
CA ILE A 77 -1.43 2.83 4.06
C ILE A 77 -0.50 1.74 4.59
N GLN A 78 -0.55 1.48 5.89
CA GLN A 78 0.16 0.34 6.47
C GLN A 78 -0.63 -0.93 6.16
N ASP A 79 0.02 -1.90 5.52
CA ASP A 79 -0.56 -3.22 5.35
C ASP A 79 -0.75 -3.87 6.72
N LYS A 80 -1.97 -4.28 7.09
CA LYS A 80 -2.25 -5.04 8.34
C LYS A 80 -1.37 -6.27 8.49
N LYS A 81 -0.94 -6.88 7.37
CA LYS A 81 0.00 -8.01 7.35
C LYS A 81 1.39 -7.63 7.87
N LEU A 82 1.85 -6.41 7.64
CA LEU A 82 3.16 -5.94 8.09
C LEU A 82 3.14 -5.59 9.58
N SER A 83 2.08 -4.92 10.05
CA SER A 83 1.92 -4.61 11.48
C SER A 83 1.84 -5.88 12.33
N ALA A 84 1.04 -6.86 11.89
CA ALA A 84 0.93 -8.13 12.58
C ALA A 84 2.27 -8.90 12.68
N LEU A 85 3.12 -8.77 11.66
CA LEU A 85 4.45 -9.38 11.69
C LEU A 85 5.40 -8.61 12.62
N GLU A 86 5.28 -7.28 12.68
CA GLU A 86 6.05 -6.45 13.59
C GLU A 86 5.69 -6.73 15.05
N GLU A 87 4.42 -7.00 15.36
CA GLU A 87 4.02 -7.42 16.71
C GLU A 87 4.54 -8.82 17.08
N LYS A 88 4.63 -9.74 16.11
CA LYS A 88 5.12 -11.12 16.35
C LYS A 88 6.64 -11.24 16.47
N HIS A 89 7.39 -10.44 15.70
CA HIS A 89 8.84 -10.61 15.53
C HIS A 89 9.64 -9.34 15.79
N GLY A 90 8.98 -8.19 15.87
CA GLY A 90 9.61 -6.91 16.19
C GLY A 90 9.94 -6.80 17.68
N GLY A 91 10.84 -5.87 18.01
CA GLY A 91 11.25 -5.60 19.39
C GLY A 91 12.40 -6.47 19.90
N ALA A 92 12.84 -7.49 19.14
CA ALA A 92 14.01 -8.27 19.50
C ALA A 92 15.30 -7.44 19.41
N THR A 93 16.17 -7.56 20.40
CA THR A 93 17.51 -6.94 20.37
C THR A 93 18.37 -7.57 19.30
N CYS A 94 19.12 -6.76 18.57
CA CYS A 94 19.97 -7.20 17.48
C CYS A 94 21.23 -7.91 17.99
N ASP A 95 21.44 -9.18 17.60
CA ASP A 95 22.59 -9.99 18.06
C ASP A 95 23.97 -9.43 17.67
N LYS A 96 24.03 -8.57 16.64
CA LYS A 96 25.30 -8.03 16.13
C LYS A 96 25.76 -6.74 16.82
N CYS A 97 24.81 -5.97 17.36
CA CYS A 97 25.14 -4.70 18.01
C CYS A 97 24.70 -4.63 19.46
N GLY A 98 23.90 -5.57 19.96
CA GLY A 98 23.47 -5.65 21.36
C GLY A 98 22.54 -4.53 21.83
N GLU A 99 22.41 -3.45 21.08
CA GLU A 99 21.66 -2.24 21.49
C GLU A 99 20.51 -1.89 20.53
N GLY A 100 20.64 -2.21 19.24
CA GLY A 100 19.61 -1.88 18.24
C GLY A 100 18.38 -2.77 18.31
N ILE A 101 17.20 -2.17 18.10
CA ILE A 101 15.90 -2.85 18.06
C ILE A 101 15.64 -3.35 16.64
N MET A 102 15.18 -4.58 16.50
CA MET A 102 14.81 -5.16 15.21
C MET A 102 13.35 -4.78 14.85
N HIS A 103 13.17 -4.12 13.71
CA HIS A 103 11.87 -3.73 13.14
C HIS A 103 11.54 -4.53 11.90
N VAL A 104 10.26 -4.80 11.62
CA VAL A 104 9.87 -5.50 10.40
C VAL A 104 9.67 -4.50 9.28
N LYS A 105 10.44 -4.64 8.20
CA LYS A 105 10.28 -3.85 6.97
C LYS A 105 9.89 -4.75 5.82
N SER A 106 9.11 -4.21 4.89
CA SER A 106 8.79 -4.90 3.64
C SER A 106 9.88 -4.66 2.58
N SER A 107 10.26 -5.71 1.86
CA SER A 107 11.11 -5.63 0.67
C SER A 107 10.49 -6.44 -0.47
N LYS A 108 11.02 -6.28 -1.69
CA LYS A 108 10.64 -7.06 -2.86
C LYS A 108 10.75 -8.58 -2.62
N ARG A 109 11.70 -9.00 -1.77
CA ARG A 109 11.92 -10.42 -1.44
C ARG A 109 10.98 -10.95 -0.35
N GLY A 110 10.30 -10.08 0.39
CA GLY A 110 9.47 -10.42 1.54
C GLY A 110 9.70 -9.49 2.73
N PRO A 111 8.94 -9.65 3.82
CA PRO A 111 9.20 -8.96 5.07
C PRO A 111 10.50 -9.45 5.70
N PHE A 112 11.25 -8.55 6.31
CA PHE A 112 12.52 -8.85 6.96
C PHE A 112 12.70 -7.99 8.21
N LEU A 113 13.44 -8.51 9.18
CA LEU A 113 13.86 -7.78 10.36
C LEU A 113 15.09 -6.93 10.03
N ALA A 114 15.01 -5.64 10.31
CA ALA A 114 16.08 -4.67 10.13
C ALA A 114 16.44 -4.02 11.47
N CYS A 115 17.74 -3.90 11.76
CA CYS A 115 18.21 -3.18 12.94
C CYS A 115 17.90 -1.68 12.85
N SER A 116 17.44 -1.07 13.95
CA SER A 116 17.20 0.37 14.06
C SER A 116 18.48 1.20 13.98
N ALA A 117 19.62 0.65 14.42
CA ALA A 117 20.93 1.31 14.42
C ALA A 117 21.60 1.37 13.02
N TYR A 118 20.82 1.33 11.94
CA TYR A 118 21.36 1.56 10.59
C TYR A 118 21.72 3.05 10.44
N PRO A 119 22.92 3.42 9.94
CA PRO A 119 23.86 2.64 9.12
C PRO A 119 24.96 1.87 9.87
N GLU A 120 25.09 2.03 11.19
CA GLU A 120 26.16 1.45 12.01
C GLU A 120 26.04 -0.08 12.12
N CYS A 121 24.81 -0.59 12.21
CA CYS A 121 24.52 -2.02 12.18
C CYS A 121 23.71 -2.39 10.94
N LYS A 122 24.35 -3.08 9.97
CA LYS A 122 23.72 -3.58 8.74
C LYS A 122 23.08 -4.97 8.90
N ASN A 123 22.71 -5.35 10.12
CA ASN A 123 22.09 -6.65 10.36
C ASN A 123 20.65 -6.67 9.82
N ALA A 124 20.37 -7.63 8.95
CA ALA A 124 19.05 -7.90 8.43
C ALA A 124 18.80 -9.40 8.41
N LYS A 125 17.69 -9.85 9.01
CA LYS A 125 17.25 -11.25 8.98
C LYS A 125 15.97 -11.36 8.16
N ASN A 126 15.94 -12.25 7.17
CA ASN A 126 14.71 -12.52 6.44
C ASN A 126 13.76 -13.34 7.31
N LEU A 127 12.49 -12.97 7.34
CA LEU A 127 11.46 -13.83 7.92
C LEU A 127 10.96 -14.79 6.83
N PRO A 128 10.65 -16.05 7.17
CA PRO A 128 10.02 -16.95 6.22
C PRO A 128 8.72 -16.30 5.73
N LYS A 129 8.48 -16.35 4.43
CA LYS A 129 7.20 -15.94 3.86
C LYS A 129 6.16 -16.95 4.31
N GLU A 130 5.28 -16.54 5.23
CA GLU A 130 3.98 -17.18 5.32
C GLU A 130 3.21 -16.81 4.04
N GLU A 131 3.23 -17.75 3.09
CA GLU A 131 2.41 -17.74 1.89
C GLU A 131 0.95 -17.60 2.36
N PRO A 132 0.25 -16.49 2.03
CA PRO A 132 -1.18 -16.48 2.22
C PRO A 132 -1.72 -17.58 1.28
N GLY A 133 -2.38 -18.58 1.87
CA GLY A 133 -2.84 -19.76 1.17
C GLY A 133 -3.54 -19.45 -0.15
N GLU A 134 -3.22 -20.26 -1.16
CA GLU A 134 -4.18 -20.60 -2.20
C GLU A 134 -5.48 -21.05 -1.52
N GLU A 135 -6.59 -20.43 -1.90
CA GLU A 135 -7.85 -21.13 -2.13
C GLU A 135 -8.48 -20.59 -3.42
#